data_AF-A0A2H5X188-F1
#
_entry.id   AF-A0A2H5X188-F1
#
_cell.length_a   1.000
_cell.length_b   1.000
_cell.length_c   1.000
_cell.angle_alpha   90.00
_cell.angle_beta   90.00
_cell.angle_gamma   90.00
#
_symmetry.space_group_name_H-M   'P 1'
#
loop_
_entity.id
_entity.type
_entity.pdbx_description
1 polymer ?
#
loop_
_entity_poly.entity_id
_entity_poly.type
_entity_poly.pdbx_seq_one_letter_code
_entity_poly.pdbx_strand_id
1 'polypeptide(L)'
;MIKYTPEGTRLWRYEHTVTQYTFYFAGAALDEDGNVYMAIDAVQQYGYPLQRYMLLLKVSSDGNLVWLRQRDPSKSEVARCMTRDARGNLWVFASVGTGYSSPTPILVAQYSATGELLSEQTFISSSEAADTPLSASADEEGNVVVAVSSQFGNPPWTGMDILTLKIGETAGVRFSGKVWLGDAGVIPPGMPVEVELRQNGYAVRRDVVYLDETGRFTLYNAPQGVYDIAFRGMHWLRRVVSQVTIAPGAPEVEVYLVNGDSDGDNEVTLFDFGLLVQAFGSDPYDANWNINADLDVDAEVTLFDFAVIVFNFGEVGDE
;
A
#
# COMPACT_ATOMS: atom_id res chain seq x y z
N MET A 1 -32.70 5.59 13.65
CA MET A 1 -32.61 5.68 12.17
C MET A 1 -33.97 6.01 11.59
N ILE A 2 -34.00 6.81 10.52
CA ILE A 2 -35.22 7.12 9.80
C ILE A 2 -34.89 7.10 8.31
N LYS A 3 -35.65 6.33 7.53
CA LYS A 3 -35.54 6.31 6.06
C LYS A 3 -36.60 7.19 5.45
N TYR A 4 -36.22 7.98 4.46
CA TYR A 4 -37.10 8.85 3.69
C TYR A 4 -37.00 8.51 2.20
N THR A 5 -38.02 8.84 1.42
CA THR A 5 -37.92 8.96 -0.04
C THR A 5 -37.13 10.22 -0.40
N PRO A 6 -36.61 10.35 -1.64
CA PRO A 6 -35.95 11.58 -2.09
C PRO A 6 -36.82 12.84 -1.96
N GLU A 7 -38.15 12.68 -2.02
CA GLU A 7 -39.14 13.75 -1.85
C GLU A 7 -39.45 14.05 -0.38
N GLY A 8 -38.81 13.37 0.57
CA GLY A 8 -38.96 13.60 2.00
C GLY A 8 -40.09 12.82 2.69
N THR A 9 -40.71 11.84 2.03
CA THR A 9 -41.73 11.00 2.66
C THR A 9 -41.07 9.96 3.57
N ARG A 10 -41.45 9.89 4.85
CA ARG A 10 -40.89 8.90 5.78
C ARG A 10 -41.35 7.48 5.42
N LEU A 11 -40.42 6.60 5.10
CA LEU A 11 -40.68 5.19 4.83
C LEU A 11 -40.75 4.37 6.12
N TRP A 12 -39.73 4.46 6.98
CA TRP A 12 -39.72 3.75 8.27
C TRP A 12 -38.84 4.46 9.30
N ARG A 13 -39.02 4.07 10.56
CA ARG A 13 -38.19 4.48 11.70
C ARG A 13 -37.84 3.26 12.52
N TYR A 14 -36.55 3.10 12.79
CA TYR A 14 -36.04 2.17 13.78
C TYR A 14 -35.42 2.95 14.94
N GLU A 15 -35.73 2.54 16.17
CA GLU A 15 -35.22 3.14 17.39
C GLU A 15 -34.75 2.05 18.35
N HIS A 16 -33.54 2.24 18.90
CA HIS A 16 -33.00 1.41 19.95
C HIS A 16 -32.78 2.30 21.17
N THR A 17 -33.52 2.04 22.24
CA THR A 17 -33.53 2.90 23.43
C THR A 17 -33.12 2.12 24.65
N VAL A 18 -32.00 2.52 25.25
CA VAL A 18 -31.55 2.04 26.56
C VAL A 18 -31.28 3.27 27.41
N THR A 19 -32.08 3.48 28.46
CA THR A 19 -32.06 4.72 29.24
C THR A 19 -30.82 4.90 30.10
N GLN A 20 -30.05 3.83 30.34
CA GLN A 20 -28.84 3.86 31.16
C GLN A 20 -27.60 4.32 30.38
N TYR A 21 -27.69 4.45 29.06
CA TYR A 21 -26.56 4.74 28.18
C TYR A 21 -26.84 5.94 27.27
N THR A 22 -25.80 6.72 27.02
CA THR A 22 -25.73 7.69 25.94
C THR A 22 -25.05 7.03 24.75
N PHE A 23 -25.62 7.18 23.56
CA PHE A 23 -25.12 6.58 22.33
C PHE A 23 -24.50 7.63 21.41
N TYR A 24 -23.27 7.39 20.97
CA TYR A 24 -22.56 8.18 19.98
C TYR A 24 -22.44 7.38 18.69
N PHE A 25 -22.81 8.00 17.57
CA PHE A 25 -22.72 7.36 16.27
C PHE A 25 -21.27 7.37 15.77
N ALA A 26 -20.75 6.21 15.36
CA ALA A 26 -19.42 6.10 14.79
C ALA A 26 -19.48 6.00 13.26
N GLY A 27 -20.35 5.16 12.71
CA GLY A 27 -20.51 5.04 11.27
C GLY A 27 -21.60 4.07 10.87
N ALA A 28 -21.91 4.06 9.57
CA ALA A 28 -22.86 3.13 8.98
C ALA A 28 -22.40 2.70 7.57
N ALA A 29 -22.87 1.54 7.14
CA ALA A 29 -22.70 1.02 5.79
C ALA A 29 -24.00 0.35 5.31
N LEU A 30 -24.17 0.25 4.00
CA LEU A 30 -25.30 -0.45 3.37
C LEU A 30 -24.81 -1.73 2.70
N ASP A 31 -25.65 -2.76 2.65
CA ASP A 31 -25.51 -3.83 1.66
C ASP A 31 -26.37 -3.59 0.42
N GLU A 32 -26.21 -4.46 -0.58
CA GLU A 32 -26.86 -4.38 -1.89
C GLU A 32 -28.39 -4.50 -1.78
N ASP A 33 -28.89 -5.16 -0.73
CA ASP A 33 -30.32 -5.28 -0.43
C ASP A 33 -30.88 -4.05 0.32
N GLY A 34 -30.01 -3.08 0.65
CA GLY A 34 -30.36 -1.85 1.37
C GLY A 34 -30.51 -2.04 2.87
N ASN A 35 -29.99 -3.12 3.46
CA ASN A 35 -29.89 -3.26 4.90
C ASN A 35 -28.79 -2.33 5.44
N VAL A 36 -28.98 -1.82 6.64
CA VAL A 36 -28.07 -0.86 7.29
C VAL A 36 -27.27 -1.57 8.37
N TYR A 37 -25.95 -1.46 8.31
CA TYR A 37 -25.03 -1.82 9.40
C TYR A 37 -24.60 -0.54 10.11
N MET A 38 -24.50 -0.57 11.44
CA MET A 38 -24.03 0.59 12.21
C MET A 38 -23.09 0.18 13.33
N ALA A 39 -22.05 0.98 13.51
CA ALA A 39 -21.19 0.99 14.69
C ALA A 39 -21.58 2.18 15.58
N ILE A 40 -21.78 1.90 16.86
CA ILE A 40 -22.22 2.86 17.85
C ILE A 40 -21.35 2.69 19.09
N ASP A 41 -20.96 3.79 19.70
CA ASP A 41 -20.33 3.82 21.01
C ASP A 41 -21.39 4.09 22.08
N ALA A 42 -21.44 3.27 23.12
CA ALA A 42 -22.40 3.37 24.21
C ALA A 42 -21.67 3.68 25.51
N VAL A 43 -22.01 4.79 26.16
CA VAL A 43 -21.40 5.27 27.41
C VAL A 43 -22.45 5.29 28.52
N GLN A 44 -22.18 4.61 29.62
CA GLN A 44 -23.08 4.59 30.76
C GLN A 44 -23.25 6.01 31.33
N GLN A 45 -24.47 6.39 31.71
CA GLN A 45 -24.74 7.75 32.22
C GLN A 45 -24.36 7.92 33.69
N TYR A 46 -24.49 6.87 34.50
CA TYR A 46 -24.30 6.90 35.94
C TYR A 46 -23.55 5.65 36.42
N GLY A 47 -22.78 5.78 37.50
CA GLY A 47 -21.96 4.71 38.07
C GLY A 47 -20.48 5.09 38.15
N TYR A 48 -19.68 4.32 38.90
CA TYR A 48 -18.24 4.49 38.92
C TYR A 48 -17.53 3.12 39.08
N PRO A 49 -16.60 2.75 38.18
CA PRO A 49 -16.27 3.44 36.92
C PRO A 49 -17.43 3.38 35.92
N LEU A 50 -17.53 4.35 35.02
CA LEU A 50 -18.51 4.30 33.92
C LEU A 50 -18.13 3.17 32.96
N GLN A 51 -19.12 2.37 32.56
CA GLN A 51 -18.94 1.38 31.52
C GLN A 51 -19.08 2.02 30.13
N ARG A 52 -18.25 1.57 29.20
CA ARG A 52 -18.29 1.94 27.79
C ARG A 52 -18.14 0.69 26.94
N TYR A 53 -18.91 0.57 25.87
CA TYR A 53 -18.76 -0.52 24.91
C TYR A 53 -19.18 -0.10 23.52
N MET A 54 -18.66 -0.83 22.53
CA MET A 54 -19.09 -0.71 21.15
C MET A 54 -20.28 -1.64 20.87
N LEU A 55 -21.27 -1.12 20.16
CA LEU A 55 -22.36 -1.87 19.57
C LEU A 55 -22.18 -1.93 18.05
N LEU A 56 -22.41 -3.10 17.49
CA LEU A 56 -22.58 -3.31 16.06
C LEU A 56 -23.98 -3.85 15.84
N LEU A 57 -24.72 -3.30 14.89
CA LEU A 57 -26.08 -3.77 14.61
C LEU A 57 -26.38 -3.76 13.11
N LYS A 58 -27.27 -4.67 12.69
CA LYS A 58 -27.85 -4.71 11.36
C LYS A 58 -29.36 -4.49 11.44
N VAL A 59 -29.88 -3.57 10.64
CA VAL A 59 -31.30 -3.33 10.44
C VAL A 59 -31.66 -3.59 8.99
N SER A 60 -32.76 -4.28 8.74
CA SER A 60 -33.19 -4.62 7.39
C SER A 60 -33.58 -3.38 6.59
N SER A 61 -33.66 -3.52 5.27
CA SER A 61 -34.13 -2.46 4.36
C SER A 61 -35.56 -1.97 4.63
N ASP A 62 -36.34 -2.76 5.38
CA ASP A 62 -37.69 -2.45 5.90
C ASP A 62 -37.70 -1.83 7.30
N GLY A 63 -36.55 -1.67 7.95
CA GLY A 63 -36.44 -1.04 9.26
C GLY A 63 -36.56 -2.00 10.46
N ASN A 64 -36.40 -3.31 10.27
CA ASN A 64 -36.45 -4.29 11.37
C ASN A 64 -35.05 -4.65 11.87
N LEU A 65 -34.84 -4.77 13.18
CA LEU A 65 -33.58 -5.26 13.73
C LEU A 65 -33.34 -6.71 13.27
N VAL A 66 -32.22 -6.96 12.61
CA VAL A 66 -31.79 -8.31 12.22
C VAL A 66 -30.91 -8.91 13.30
N TRP A 67 -29.89 -8.17 13.72
CA TRP A 67 -29.02 -8.59 14.82
C TRP A 67 -28.37 -7.39 15.52
N LEU A 68 -27.97 -7.61 16.77
CA LEU A 68 -27.17 -6.68 17.57
C LEU A 68 -26.03 -7.48 18.22
N ARG A 69 -24.85 -6.88 18.24
CA ARG A 69 -23.62 -7.40 18.85
C ARG A 69 -23.07 -6.34 19.77
N GLN A 70 -22.71 -6.76 20.97
CA GLN A 70 -22.08 -5.90 21.97
C GLN A 70 -20.67 -6.42 22.21
N ARG A 71 -19.69 -5.53 22.13
CA ARG A 71 -18.31 -5.86 22.54
C ARG A 71 -18.16 -5.82 24.04
N ASP A 72 -17.12 -6.50 24.52
CA ASP A 72 -16.78 -6.54 25.93
C ASP A 72 -16.50 -5.13 26.48
N PRO A 73 -17.29 -4.63 27.44
CA PRO A 73 -17.07 -3.31 28.03
C PRO A 73 -15.75 -3.16 28.79
N SER A 74 -15.09 -4.28 29.15
CA SER A 74 -13.81 -4.25 29.85
C SER A 74 -12.65 -3.72 28.98
N LYS A 75 -12.83 -3.71 27.65
CA LYS A 75 -11.78 -3.34 26.68
C LYS A 75 -11.55 -1.84 26.55
N SER A 76 -12.49 -1.00 27.03
CA SER A 76 -12.38 0.46 26.96
C SER A 76 -12.11 0.98 25.53
N GLU A 77 -12.88 0.49 24.57
CA GLU A 77 -12.74 0.82 23.15
C GLU A 77 -13.80 1.84 22.72
N VAL A 78 -13.45 2.73 21.81
CA VAL A 78 -14.31 3.80 21.31
C VAL A 78 -14.48 3.69 19.80
N ALA A 79 -15.62 3.23 19.32
CA ALA A 79 -15.91 3.19 17.89
C ALA A 79 -15.84 4.62 17.32
N ARG A 80 -15.09 4.80 16.23
CA ARG A 80 -14.94 6.11 15.58
C ARG A 80 -15.48 6.15 14.17
N CYS A 81 -15.25 5.10 13.38
CA CYS A 81 -15.81 4.95 12.05
C CYS A 81 -15.95 3.48 11.66
N MET A 82 -16.67 3.22 10.56
CA MET A 82 -16.75 1.90 9.96
C MET A 82 -16.86 1.99 8.44
N THR A 83 -16.55 0.89 7.75
CA THR A 83 -16.85 0.68 6.34
C THR A 83 -17.24 -0.77 6.07
N ARG A 84 -17.71 -1.08 4.86
CA ARG A 84 -18.01 -2.43 4.38
C ARG A 84 -17.22 -2.69 3.11
N ASP A 85 -16.56 -3.83 3.02
CA ASP A 85 -15.86 -4.25 1.80
C ASP A 85 -16.81 -4.93 0.80
N ALA A 86 -16.35 -5.11 -0.44
CA ALA A 86 -17.14 -5.76 -1.51
C ALA A 86 -17.47 -7.23 -1.23
N ARG A 87 -16.80 -7.88 -0.27
CA ARG A 87 -17.07 -9.25 0.19
C ARG A 87 -18.15 -9.29 1.28
N GLY A 88 -18.58 -8.12 1.75
CA GLY A 88 -19.58 -7.94 2.78
C GLY A 88 -19.06 -7.95 4.21
N ASN A 89 -17.74 -7.94 4.42
CA ASN A 89 -17.19 -7.80 5.75
C ASN A 89 -17.28 -6.35 6.22
N LEU A 90 -17.49 -6.18 7.51
CA LEU A 90 -17.59 -4.89 8.18
C LEU A 90 -16.27 -4.60 8.87
N TRP A 91 -15.71 -3.43 8.60
CA TRP A 91 -14.46 -2.98 9.20
C TRP A 91 -14.79 -1.84 10.16
N VAL A 92 -14.49 -2.03 11.44
CA VAL A 92 -14.73 -1.05 12.50
C VAL A 92 -13.39 -0.57 13.03
N PHE A 93 -13.26 0.76 13.11
CA PHE A 93 -12.06 1.42 13.62
C PHE A 93 -12.38 2.11 14.93
N ALA A 94 -11.57 1.83 15.95
CA ALA A 94 -11.77 2.36 17.29
C ALA A 94 -10.48 2.92 17.89
N SER A 95 -10.61 3.88 18.80
CA SER A 95 -9.51 4.25 19.70
C SER A 95 -9.58 3.34 20.92
N VAL A 96 -8.43 2.81 21.36
CA VAL A 96 -8.31 2.03 22.59
C VAL A 96 -7.89 2.94 23.74
N GLY A 97 -8.59 2.84 24.87
CA GLY A 97 -8.32 3.61 26.08
C GLY A 97 -9.14 4.91 26.19
N THR A 98 -9.13 5.49 27.39
CA THR A 98 -9.95 6.65 27.73
C THR A 98 -9.28 7.96 27.33
N GLY A 99 -9.13 8.25 26.03
CA GLY A 99 -9.00 9.58 25.37
C GLY A 99 -8.05 10.67 25.93
N TYR A 100 -7.34 10.43 27.02
CA TYR A 100 -6.56 11.42 27.79
C TYR A 100 -5.14 10.95 28.08
N SER A 101 -4.78 9.75 27.62
CA SER A 101 -3.45 9.17 27.77
C SER A 101 -2.87 8.84 26.40
N SER A 102 -1.71 9.43 26.08
CA SER A 102 -0.88 8.94 24.99
C SER A 102 -0.10 7.70 25.45
N PRO A 103 0.09 6.69 24.58
CA PRO A 103 -0.49 6.59 23.25
C PRO A 103 -1.98 6.16 23.30
N THR A 104 -2.78 6.55 22.30
CA THR A 104 -4.12 5.94 22.08
C THR A 104 -4.08 5.01 20.89
N PRO A 105 -3.95 3.67 21.09
CA PRO A 105 -3.87 2.74 19.98
C PRO A 105 -5.12 2.74 19.11
N ILE A 106 -4.96 2.40 17.84
CA ILE A 106 -6.03 2.21 16.87
C ILE A 106 -6.37 0.73 16.82
N LEU A 107 -7.58 0.35 17.21
CA LEU A 107 -8.12 -0.98 16.94
C LEU A 107 -8.70 -1.01 15.53
N VAL A 108 -8.31 -2.02 14.76
CA VAL A 108 -8.92 -2.43 13.51
C VAL A 108 -9.61 -3.76 13.77
N ALA A 109 -10.93 -3.81 13.68
CA ALA A 109 -11.71 -5.02 13.89
C ALA A 109 -12.54 -5.34 12.64
N GLN A 110 -12.38 -6.54 12.10
CA GLN A 110 -13.11 -7.05 10.96
C GLN A 110 -14.21 -8.01 11.42
N TYR A 111 -15.41 -7.86 10.88
CA TYR A 111 -16.56 -8.71 11.17
C TYR A 111 -17.17 -9.24 9.89
N SER A 112 -17.82 -10.41 9.98
CA SER A 112 -18.67 -10.91 8.92
C SER A 112 -19.96 -10.10 8.80
N ALA A 113 -20.71 -10.28 7.71
CA ALA A 113 -22.04 -9.72 7.53
C ALA A 113 -23.08 -10.20 8.58
N THR A 114 -22.79 -11.29 9.30
CA THR A 114 -23.61 -11.80 10.42
C THR A 114 -23.19 -11.23 11.78
N GLY A 115 -22.18 -10.34 11.80
CA GLY A 115 -21.67 -9.68 12.99
C GLY A 115 -20.73 -10.56 13.83
N GLU A 116 -20.15 -11.61 13.25
CA GLU A 116 -19.13 -12.42 13.91
C GLU A 116 -17.75 -11.76 13.73
N LEU A 117 -16.93 -11.70 14.78
CA LEU A 117 -15.58 -11.16 14.70
C LEU A 117 -14.70 -12.14 13.89
N LEU A 118 -14.10 -11.66 12.81
CA LEU A 118 -13.20 -12.42 11.95
C LEU A 118 -11.73 -12.20 12.31
N SER A 119 -11.35 -10.94 12.53
CA SER A 119 -9.98 -10.58 12.92
C SER A 119 -9.98 -9.27 13.71
N GLU A 120 -8.96 -9.08 14.54
CA GLU A 120 -8.68 -7.79 15.16
C GLU A 120 -7.18 -7.56 15.33
N GLN A 121 -6.75 -6.30 15.18
CA GLN A 121 -5.38 -5.89 15.40
C GLN A 121 -5.34 -4.46 15.95
N THR A 122 -4.35 -4.21 16.80
CA THR A 122 -4.11 -2.89 17.38
C THR A 122 -2.83 -2.28 16.80
N PHE A 123 -2.90 -1.02 16.39
CA PHE A 123 -1.80 -0.26 15.82
C PHE A 123 -1.46 0.93 16.72
N ILE A 124 -0.18 1.20 16.89
CA ILE A 124 0.33 2.38 17.59
C ILE A 124 1.25 3.09 16.62
N SER A 125 0.92 4.31 16.22
CA SER A 125 1.75 5.07 15.26
C SER A 125 3.06 5.55 15.90
N SER A 126 3.00 5.98 17.16
CA SER A 126 4.15 6.35 17.98
C SER A 126 3.81 6.25 19.47
N SER A 127 4.82 6.27 20.34
CA SER A 127 4.64 6.25 21.80
C SER A 127 4.01 7.52 22.37
N GLU A 128 3.98 8.61 21.59
CA GLU A 128 3.53 9.93 22.05
C GLU A 128 2.21 10.37 21.40
N ALA A 129 1.77 9.69 20.34
CA ALA A 129 0.61 10.10 19.57
C ALA A 129 -0.72 9.66 20.18
N ALA A 130 -1.68 10.58 20.16
CA ALA A 130 -3.10 10.28 20.36
C ALA A 130 -3.78 10.16 18.99
N ASP A 131 -3.92 8.93 18.50
CA ASP A 131 -4.53 8.59 17.23
C ASP A 131 -6.06 8.42 17.32
N THR A 132 -6.77 9.11 16.42
CA THR A 132 -8.23 9.06 16.29
C THR A 132 -8.61 8.74 14.84
N PRO A 133 -9.14 7.54 14.54
CA PRO A 133 -9.73 7.26 13.24
C PRO A 133 -10.87 8.24 12.93
N LEU A 134 -10.96 8.68 11.68
CA LEU A 134 -11.94 9.67 11.23
C LEU A 134 -12.91 9.10 10.21
N SER A 135 -12.39 8.44 9.18
CA SER A 135 -13.19 7.91 8.07
C SER A 135 -12.44 6.75 7.42
N ALA A 136 -13.19 5.78 6.90
CA ALA A 136 -12.62 4.63 6.21
C ALA A 136 -13.39 4.36 4.91
N SER A 137 -12.68 3.82 3.92
CA SER A 137 -13.24 3.39 2.64
C SER A 137 -12.61 2.06 2.24
N ALA A 138 -13.36 1.25 1.50
CA ALA A 138 -12.90 -0.03 0.99
C ALA A 138 -12.98 -0.04 -0.54
N ASP A 139 -12.03 -0.72 -1.19
CA ASP A 139 -12.07 -0.99 -2.63
C ASP A 139 -12.78 -2.32 -2.97
N GLU A 140 -12.88 -2.64 -4.26
CA GLU A 140 -13.54 -3.85 -4.75
C GLU A 140 -12.75 -5.12 -4.42
N GLU A 141 -11.42 -5.00 -4.27
CA GLU A 141 -10.54 -6.09 -3.87
C GLU A 141 -10.62 -6.40 -2.37
N GLY A 142 -11.23 -5.51 -1.59
CA GLY A 142 -11.40 -5.63 -0.14
C GLY A 142 -10.25 -5.05 0.68
N ASN A 143 -9.40 -4.23 0.07
CA ASN A 143 -8.49 -3.38 0.82
C ASN A 143 -9.27 -2.23 1.46
N VAL A 144 -8.86 -1.83 2.65
CA VAL A 144 -9.47 -0.77 3.43
C VAL A 144 -8.45 0.29 3.74
N VAL A 145 -8.80 1.54 3.50
CA VAL A 145 -8.00 2.70 3.88
C VAL A 145 -8.74 3.47 4.96
N VAL A 146 -8.06 3.81 6.05
CA VAL A 146 -8.59 4.67 7.11
C VAL A 146 -7.72 5.92 7.28
N ALA A 147 -8.37 7.07 7.28
CA ALA A 147 -7.77 8.34 7.64
C ALA A 147 -7.85 8.53 9.16
N VAL A 148 -6.74 8.94 9.76
CA VAL A 148 -6.53 9.02 11.21
C VAL A 148 -5.94 10.39 11.55
N SER A 149 -6.57 11.10 12.47
CA SER A 149 -5.94 12.27 13.09
C SER A 149 -4.93 11.79 14.12
N SER A 150 -3.68 12.23 14.00
CA SER A 150 -2.60 11.90 14.93
C SER A 150 -2.15 13.18 15.62
N GLN A 151 -2.41 13.29 16.93
CA GLN A 151 -1.95 14.42 17.74
C GLN A 151 -0.68 14.05 18.51
N PHE A 152 0.36 14.87 18.45
CA PHE A 152 1.64 14.61 19.13
C PHE A 152 2.16 15.86 19.86
N GLY A 153 3.10 15.66 20.77
CA GLY A 153 3.69 16.72 21.59
C GLY A 153 2.90 17.00 22.88
N ASN A 154 3.57 17.59 23.86
CA ASN A 154 3.00 17.95 25.15
C ASN A 154 2.61 19.44 25.18
N PRO A 155 1.52 19.81 25.89
CA PRO A 155 1.15 21.21 26.09
C PRO A 155 2.33 22.07 26.59
N PRO A 156 2.53 23.30 26.09
CA PRO A 156 1.59 24.04 25.23
C PRO A 156 1.75 23.75 23.72
N TRP A 157 2.70 22.92 23.31
CA TRP A 157 3.03 22.69 21.89
C TRP A 157 2.51 21.33 21.44
N THR A 158 1.27 21.30 20.96
CA THR A 158 0.70 20.11 20.32
C THR A 158 0.68 20.28 18.80
N GLY A 159 1.23 19.32 18.09
CA GLY A 159 1.08 19.18 16.64
C GLY A 159 -0.10 18.25 16.30
N MET A 160 -0.71 18.46 15.15
CA MET A 160 -1.64 17.51 14.55
C MET A 160 -1.15 17.17 13.15
N ASP A 161 -1.22 15.89 12.80
CA ASP A 161 -0.96 15.38 11.46
C ASP A 161 -2.05 14.36 11.08
N ILE A 162 -2.08 13.98 9.81
CA ILE A 162 -2.96 12.95 9.29
C ILE A 162 -2.12 11.72 8.97
N LEU A 163 -2.44 10.62 9.65
CA LEU A 163 -1.96 9.29 9.32
C LEU A 163 -2.99 8.58 8.43
N THR A 164 -2.52 7.80 7.47
CA THR A 164 -3.37 6.88 6.70
C THR A 164 -2.90 5.46 6.93
N LEU A 165 -3.82 4.56 7.31
CA LEU A 165 -3.55 3.12 7.37
C LEU A 165 -4.24 2.44 6.19
N LYS A 166 -3.50 1.64 5.43
CA LYS A 166 -4.04 0.73 4.43
C LYS A 166 -3.97 -0.69 4.96
N ILE A 167 -5.09 -1.39 4.93
CA ILE A 167 -5.30 -2.78 5.35
C ILE A 167 -5.73 -3.56 4.11
N GLY A 168 -5.21 -4.76 3.91
CA GLY A 168 -5.53 -5.58 2.75
C GLY A 168 -4.82 -6.92 2.81
N GLU A 169 -5.27 -7.89 2.01
CA GLU A 169 -4.72 -9.25 2.02
C GLU A 169 -3.28 -9.32 1.50
N THR A 170 -2.88 -8.36 0.66
CA THR A 170 -1.49 -8.18 0.26
C THR A 170 -0.82 -7.17 1.19
N ALA A 171 -0.46 -7.60 2.40
CA ALA A 171 0.75 -7.09 3.03
C ALA A 171 1.94 -7.65 2.25
N GLY A 172 2.10 -7.17 1.01
CA GLY A 172 3.31 -7.44 0.26
C GLY A 172 4.49 -6.90 1.06
N VAL A 173 5.62 -7.58 0.99
CA VAL A 173 6.79 -7.22 1.78
C VAL A 173 7.61 -6.17 1.04
N ARG A 174 8.50 -5.50 1.77
CA ARG A 174 9.60 -4.78 1.13
C ARG A 174 10.57 -5.83 0.61
N PHE A 175 10.80 -5.82 -0.70
CA PHE A 175 11.81 -6.62 -1.35
C PHE A 175 12.91 -5.69 -1.82
N SER A 176 14.14 -5.91 -1.38
CA SER A 176 15.28 -5.05 -1.68
C SER A 176 16.43 -5.87 -2.22
N GLY A 177 17.29 -5.21 -2.98
CA GLY A 177 18.44 -5.83 -3.59
C GLY A 177 19.39 -4.80 -4.18
N LYS A 178 20.39 -5.31 -4.88
CA LYS A 178 21.39 -4.52 -5.59
C LYS A 178 21.45 -4.92 -7.06
N VAL A 179 21.46 -3.92 -7.92
CA VAL A 179 21.70 -4.06 -9.36
C VAL A 179 23.07 -3.44 -9.64
N TRP A 180 23.96 -4.22 -10.23
CA TRP A 180 25.20 -3.73 -10.83
C TRP A 180 24.93 -3.45 -12.29
N LEU A 181 24.97 -2.17 -12.64
CA LEU A 181 24.90 -1.73 -14.03
C LEU A 181 26.30 -1.84 -14.63
N GLY A 182 26.49 -2.77 -15.56
CA GLY A 182 27.77 -2.98 -16.22
C GLY A 182 28.23 -1.73 -16.96
N ASP A 183 29.51 -1.40 -16.85
CA ASP A 183 30.16 -0.29 -17.56
C ASP A 183 29.64 1.12 -17.19
N ALA A 184 28.65 1.23 -16.30
CA ALA A 184 28.22 2.51 -15.76
C ALA A 184 29.35 3.16 -14.94
N GLY A 185 29.63 4.43 -15.21
CA GLY A 185 30.50 5.29 -14.44
C GLY A 185 29.84 5.64 -13.10
N VAL A 186 29.22 6.82 -13.01
CA VAL A 186 28.52 7.25 -11.80
C VAL A 186 27.01 7.04 -12.00
N ILE A 187 26.42 6.11 -11.23
CA ILE A 187 24.98 5.86 -11.28
C ILE A 187 24.25 7.09 -10.72
N PRO A 188 23.43 7.80 -11.52
CA PRO A 188 22.62 8.90 -11.02
C PRO A 188 21.56 8.38 -10.04
N PRO A 189 21.27 9.10 -8.93
CA PRO A 189 20.16 8.75 -8.07
C PRO A 189 18.85 8.72 -8.85
N GLY A 190 18.10 7.64 -8.72
CA GLY A 190 16.83 7.47 -9.42
C GLY A 190 16.95 6.81 -10.80
N MET A 191 18.07 6.13 -11.11
CA MET A 191 18.19 5.34 -12.34
C MET A 191 17.07 4.27 -12.39
N PRO A 192 16.21 4.25 -13.42
CA PRO A 192 15.10 3.30 -13.50
C PRO A 192 15.56 1.91 -13.96
N VAL A 193 15.03 0.86 -13.33
CA VAL A 193 15.18 -0.53 -13.74
C VAL A 193 13.81 -1.19 -13.75
N GLU A 194 13.43 -1.80 -14.86
CA GLU A 194 12.23 -2.61 -14.95
C GLU A 194 12.43 -3.92 -14.19
N VAL A 195 11.44 -4.29 -13.38
CA VAL A 195 11.42 -5.53 -12.60
C VAL A 195 10.16 -6.30 -12.90
N GLU A 196 10.30 -7.55 -13.32
CA GLU A 196 9.17 -8.47 -13.46
C GLU A 196 9.29 -9.62 -12.47
N LEU A 197 8.25 -9.84 -11.66
CA LEU A 197 8.11 -11.07 -10.88
C LEU A 197 7.42 -12.10 -11.75
N ARG A 198 8.05 -13.26 -11.96
CA ARG A 198 7.54 -14.32 -12.83
C ARG A 198 7.29 -15.61 -12.07
N GLN A 199 6.21 -16.30 -12.43
CA GLN A 199 5.89 -17.65 -11.96
C GLN A 199 5.49 -18.51 -13.16
N ASN A 200 6.06 -19.72 -13.24
CA ASN A 200 5.83 -20.65 -14.36
C ASN A 200 6.08 -20.02 -15.74
N GLY A 201 7.06 -19.13 -15.84
CA GLY A 201 7.42 -18.43 -17.08
C GLY A 201 6.54 -17.22 -17.44
N TYR A 202 5.54 -16.88 -16.64
CA TYR A 202 4.67 -15.72 -16.89
C TYR A 202 4.91 -14.61 -15.87
N ALA A 203 4.98 -13.36 -16.35
CA ALA A 203 5.02 -12.19 -15.49
C ALA A 203 3.69 -12.04 -14.74
N VAL A 204 3.75 -12.14 -13.41
CA VAL A 204 2.61 -11.94 -12.50
C VAL A 204 2.58 -10.55 -11.90
N ARG A 205 3.70 -9.81 -11.97
CA ARG A 205 3.81 -8.40 -11.58
C ARG A 205 4.92 -7.72 -12.38
N ARG A 206 4.70 -6.45 -12.75
CA ARG A 206 5.68 -5.58 -13.41
C ARG A 206 5.71 -4.23 -12.72
N ASP A 207 6.91 -3.75 -12.41
CA ASP A 207 7.13 -2.42 -11.85
C ASP A 207 8.42 -1.82 -12.42
N VAL A 208 8.60 -0.52 -12.21
CA VAL A 208 9.88 0.15 -12.34
C VAL A 208 10.37 0.46 -10.92
N VAL A 209 11.58 0.02 -10.61
CA VAL A 209 12.27 0.42 -9.37
C VAL A 209 13.32 1.47 -9.71
N TYR A 210 13.64 2.32 -8.74
CA TYR A 210 14.61 3.39 -8.88
C TYR A 210 15.81 3.09 -7.99
N LEU A 211 17.00 3.07 -8.59
CA LEU A 211 18.23 2.78 -7.88
C LEU A 211 18.72 3.99 -7.08
N ASP A 212 19.34 3.75 -5.93
CA ASP A 212 20.19 4.75 -5.29
C ASP A 212 21.59 4.81 -5.93
N GLU A 213 22.43 5.75 -5.49
CA GLU A 213 23.81 5.94 -5.98
C GLU A 213 24.71 4.69 -5.86
N THR A 214 24.29 3.70 -5.05
CA THR A 214 25.02 2.44 -4.86
C THR A 214 24.41 1.27 -5.63
N GLY A 215 23.40 1.52 -6.47
CA GLY A 215 22.69 0.52 -7.25
C GLY A 215 21.62 -0.25 -6.46
N ARG A 216 21.25 0.20 -5.25
CA ARG A 216 20.26 -0.52 -4.43
C ARG A 216 18.85 -0.08 -4.76
N PHE A 217 17.91 -1.01 -4.70
CA PHE A 217 16.49 -0.76 -4.97
C PHE A 217 15.60 -1.27 -3.84
N THR A 218 14.36 -0.78 -3.82
CA THR A 218 13.29 -1.33 -2.99
C THR A 218 12.00 -1.43 -3.78
N LEU A 219 11.48 -2.64 -3.92
CA LEU A 219 10.14 -2.93 -4.42
C LEU A 219 9.17 -3.01 -3.24
N TYR A 220 8.19 -2.10 -3.21
CA TYR A 220 7.18 -2.06 -2.17
C TYR A 220 6.01 -3.00 -2.48
N ASN A 221 5.38 -3.50 -1.42
CA ASN A 221 4.22 -4.39 -1.49
C ASN A 221 4.46 -5.62 -2.37
N ALA A 222 5.69 -6.15 -2.44
CA ALA A 222 6.02 -7.33 -3.23
C ALA A 222 5.24 -8.55 -2.72
N PRO A 223 4.43 -9.24 -3.55
CA PRO A 223 3.72 -10.44 -3.14
C PRO A 223 4.70 -11.47 -2.62
N GLN A 224 4.42 -12.04 -1.45
CA GLN A 224 5.28 -13.07 -0.88
C GLN A 224 5.23 -14.34 -1.74
N GLY A 225 6.31 -15.10 -1.74
CA GLY A 225 6.43 -16.33 -2.53
C GLY A 225 7.81 -16.52 -3.13
N VAL A 226 7.92 -17.50 -4.02
CA VAL A 226 9.14 -17.77 -4.80
C VAL A 226 8.89 -17.38 -6.25
N TYR A 227 9.81 -16.62 -6.83
CA TYR A 227 9.70 -16.04 -8.16
C TYR A 227 11.00 -16.19 -8.93
N ASP A 228 10.90 -16.23 -10.25
CA ASP A 228 12.01 -15.85 -11.11
C ASP A 228 11.85 -14.35 -11.38
N ILE A 229 12.90 -13.56 -11.14
CA ILE A 229 12.82 -12.09 -11.19
C ILE A 229 13.66 -11.60 -12.36
N ALA A 230 13.00 -11.01 -13.35
CA ALA A 230 13.66 -10.34 -14.47
C ALA A 230 13.97 -8.89 -14.10
N PHE A 231 15.20 -8.46 -14.40
CA PHE A 231 15.67 -7.09 -14.28
C PHE A 231 16.11 -6.60 -15.66
N ARG A 232 15.70 -5.39 -16.04
CA ARG A 232 16.11 -4.77 -17.30
C ARG A 232 16.39 -3.28 -17.10
N GLY A 233 17.56 -2.82 -17.52
CA GLY A 233 17.93 -1.40 -17.53
C GLY A 233 17.52 -0.73 -18.83
N MET A 234 17.82 0.57 -18.97
CA MET A 234 17.50 1.32 -20.19
C MET A 234 18.20 0.76 -21.44
N HIS A 235 19.53 0.62 -21.37
CA HIS A 235 20.38 0.06 -22.43
C HIS A 235 21.17 -1.17 -21.95
N TRP A 236 20.70 -1.80 -20.86
CA TRP A 236 21.24 -3.04 -20.35
C TRP A 236 20.31 -4.21 -20.64
N LEU A 237 20.91 -5.30 -21.10
CA LEU A 237 20.26 -6.58 -21.36
C LEU A 237 19.52 -7.10 -20.12
N ARG A 238 18.38 -7.75 -20.37
CA ARG A 238 17.61 -8.41 -19.32
C ARG A 238 18.44 -9.50 -18.65
N ARG A 239 18.31 -9.61 -17.34
CA ARG A 239 18.77 -10.79 -16.56
C ARG A 239 17.68 -11.32 -15.65
N VAL A 240 17.60 -12.64 -15.53
CA VAL A 240 16.62 -13.35 -14.71
C VAL A 240 17.33 -14.03 -13.55
N VAL A 241 17.01 -13.62 -12.32
CA VAL A 241 17.44 -14.32 -11.11
C VAL A 241 16.36 -15.32 -10.73
N SER A 242 16.66 -16.62 -10.84
CA SER A 242 15.69 -17.68 -10.58
C SER A 242 15.54 -18.00 -9.09
N GLN A 243 14.37 -18.52 -8.70
CA GLN A 243 14.11 -19.06 -7.36
C GLN A 243 14.33 -18.06 -6.20
N VAL A 244 14.04 -16.78 -6.42
CA VAL A 244 14.14 -15.74 -5.40
C VAL A 244 12.95 -15.82 -4.44
N THR A 245 13.25 -15.95 -3.16
CA THR A 245 12.23 -15.93 -2.10
C THR A 245 11.93 -14.49 -1.67
N ILE A 246 10.68 -14.08 -1.81
CA ILE A 246 10.17 -12.80 -1.31
C ILE A 246 9.37 -13.11 -0.02
N ALA A 247 9.97 -12.79 1.12
CA ALA A 247 9.36 -12.97 2.45
C ALA A 247 10.05 -12.02 3.47
N PRO A 248 9.43 -11.74 4.64
CA PRO A 248 10.09 -10.95 5.68
C PRO A 248 11.40 -11.59 6.12
N GLY A 249 12.51 -10.85 6.06
CA GLY A 249 13.84 -11.34 6.44
C GLY A 249 14.49 -12.29 5.43
N ALA A 250 13.93 -12.45 4.22
CA ALA A 250 14.59 -13.15 3.13
C ALA A 250 15.90 -12.44 2.71
N PRO A 251 16.89 -13.16 2.17
CA PRO A 251 18.12 -12.56 1.67
C PRO A 251 17.84 -11.57 0.53
N GLU A 252 18.66 -10.53 0.45
CA GLU A 252 18.63 -9.58 -0.67
C GLU A 252 19.08 -10.27 -1.96
N VAL A 253 18.52 -9.82 -3.09
CA VAL A 253 18.96 -10.24 -4.42
C VAL A 253 20.08 -9.34 -4.93
N GLU A 254 21.03 -9.91 -5.65
CA GLU A 254 22.08 -9.17 -6.35
C GLU A 254 22.12 -9.66 -7.80
N VAL A 255 22.19 -8.72 -8.74
CA VAL A 255 22.19 -9.01 -10.19
C VAL A 255 23.13 -8.06 -10.92
N TYR A 256 23.82 -8.55 -11.94
CA TYR A 256 24.66 -7.75 -12.83
C TYR A 256 24.01 -7.69 -14.21
N LEU A 257 23.76 -6.50 -14.73
CA LEU A 257 23.19 -6.30 -16.06
C LEU A 257 24.30 -5.96 -17.05
N VAL A 258 24.31 -6.68 -18.17
CA VAL A 258 25.27 -6.48 -19.27
C VAL A 258 24.78 -5.33 -20.15
N ASN A 259 25.69 -4.46 -20.58
CA ASN A 259 25.38 -3.22 -21.24
C ASN A 259 25.44 -3.36 -22.79
N GLY A 260 24.76 -2.49 -23.53
CA GLY A 260 24.90 -2.35 -24.99
C GLY A 260 23.62 -2.53 -25.82
N ASP A 261 22.47 -2.73 -25.19
CA ASP A 261 21.14 -2.90 -25.82
C ASP A 261 20.48 -1.51 -26.01
N SER A 262 21.07 -0.68 -26.86
CA SER A 262 20.64 0.71 -27.08
C SER A 262 19.26 0.82 -27.73
N ASP A 263 18.87 -0.16 -28.55
CA ASP A 263 17.56 -0.16 -29.23
C ASP A 263 16.46 -0.91 -28.48
N GLY A 264 16.82 -1.66 -27.43
CA GLY A 264 15.88 -2.30 -26.53
C GLY A 264 15.28 -3.59 -27.12
N ASP A 265 15.97 -4.27 -28.03
CA ASP A 265 15.57 -5.58 -28.55
C ASP A 265 16.09 -6.77 -27.72
N ASN A 266 16.89 -6.49 -26.67
CA ASN A 266 17.50 -7.47 -25.76
C ASN A 266 18.66 -8.26 -26.38
N GLU A 267 19.30 -7.72 -27.41
CA GLU A 267 20.54 -8.21 -28.01
C GLU A 267 21.52 -7.04 -28.22
N VAL A 268 22.84 -7.31 -28.26
CA VAL A 268 23.84 -6.29 -28.63
C VAL A 268 24.31 -6.56 -30.04
N THR A 269 23.87 -5.73 -30.98
CA THR A 269 24.04 -5.95 -32.42
C THR A 269 24.63 -4.73 -33.15
N LEU A 270 24.67 -4.80 -34.49
CA LEU A 270 25.04 -3.65 -35.32
C LEU A 270 23.97 -2.55 -35.32
N PHE A 271 22.74 -2.85 -34.90
CA PHE A 271 21.69 -1.84 -34.81
C PHE A 271 21.93 -0.89 -33.64
N ASP A 272 22.36 -1.41 -32.48
CA ASP A 272 22.82 -0.63 -31.33
C ASP A 272 24.01 0.25 -31.69
N PHE A 273 25.00 -0.34 -32.36
CA PHE A 273 26.15 0.41 -32.87
C PHE A 273 25.70 1.54 -33.82
N GLY A 274 24.68 1.29 -34.65
CA GLY A 274 24.10 2.30 -35.52
C GLY A 274 23.50 3.48 -34.77
N LEU A 275 22.90 3.26 -33.60
CA LEU A 275 22.40 4.33 -32.72
C LEU A 275 23.55 5.13 -32.10
N LEU A 276 24.60 4.44 -31.66
CA LEU A 276 25.81 5.10 -31.13
C LEU A 276 26.47 6.00 -32.18
N VAL A 277 26.64 5.51 -33.41
CA VAL A 277 27.25 6.29 -34.49
C VAL A 277 26.46 7.56 -34.82
N GLN A 278 25.13 7.51 -34.71
CA GLN A 278 24.27 8.68 -34.95
C GLN A 278 24.44 9.76 -33.87
N ALA A 279 24.71 9.34 -32.63
CA ALA A 279 24.91 10.23 -31.49
C ALA A 279 26.38 10.54 -31.21
N PHE A 280 27.33 10.00 -31.97
CA PHE A 280 28.76 10.10 -31.66
C PHE A 280 29.25 11.55 -31.55
N GLY A 281 29.94 11.85 -30.46
CA GLY A 281 30.48 13.16 -30.12
C GLY A 281 29.45 14.17 -29.64
N SER A 282 28.25 13.72 -29.22
CA SER A 282 27.20 14.57 -28.67
C SER A 282 27.16 14.56 -27.14
N ASP A 283 26.60 15.62 -26.58
CA ASP A 283 26.19 15.76 -25.18
C ASP A 283 24.68 16.12 -25.08
N PRO A 284 24.05 16.17 -23.88
CA PRO A 284 22.63 16.47 -23.73
C PRO A 284 22.11 17.78 -24.34
N TYR A 285 22.98 18.70 -24.75
CA TYR A 285 22.62 19.96 -25.39
C TYR A 285 22.66 19.90 -26.93
N ASP A 286 23.18 18.81 -27.51
CA ASP A 286 23.25 18.61 -28.95
C ASP A 286 21.99 17.97 -29.53
N ALA A 287 21.67 18.33 -30.78
CA ALA A 287 20.45 17.87 -31.45
C ALA A 287 20.47 16.37 -31.79
N ASN A 288 21.66 15.76 -31.88
CA ASN A 288 21.83 14.33 -32.15
C ASN A 288 22.06 13.50 -30.88
N TRP A 289 21.91 14.09 -29.69
CA TRP A 289 21.99 13.38 -28.42
C TRP A 289 21.02 12.20 -28.37
N ASN A 290 21.53 11.05 -27.93
CA ASN A 290 20.74 9.88 -27.61
C ASN A 290 21.19 9.31 -26.27
N ILE A 291 20.35 9.43 -25.26
CA ILE A 291 20.63 8.91 -23.91
C ILE A 291 20.86 7.39 -23.89
N ASN A 292 20.33 6.64 -24.86
CA ASN A 292 20.57 5.19 -24.95
C ASN A 292 21.92 4.85 -25.60
N ALA A 293 22.64 5.84 -26.13
CA ALA A 293 23.98 5.69 -26.71
C ALA A 293 25.10 6.14 -25.75
N ASP A 294 24.76 6.83 -24.66
CA ASP A 294 25.62 7.11 -23.50
C ASP A 294 25.56 5.90 -22.56
N LEU A 295 26.38 4.90 -22.87
CA LEU A 295 26.36 3.58 -22.24
C LEU A 295 27.12 3.59 -20.92
N ASP A 296 28.16 4.42 -20.78
CA ASP A 296 28.89 4.55 -19.51
C ASP A 296 28.32 5.63 -18.58
N VAL A 297 27.26 6.34 -18.99
CA VAL A 297 26.49 7.29 -18.17
C VAL A 297 27.34 8.46 -17.69
N ASP A 298 28.27 8.92 -18.53
CA ASP A 298 29.12 10.09 -18.24
C ASP A 298 28.60 11.40 -18.86
N ALA A 299 27.46 11.32 -19.56
CA ALA A 299 26.80 12.40 -20.29
C ALA A 299 27.53 12.85 -21.58
N GLU A 300 28.36 12.00 -22.17
CA GLU A 300 28.96 12.18 -23.49
C GLU A 300 28.86 10.87 -24.29
N VAL A 301 28.62 10.94 -25.61
CA VAL A 301 28.72 9.74 -26.48
C VAL A 301 30.07 9.71 -27.15
N THR A 302 30.96 8.81 -26.72
CA THR A 302 32.37 8.80 -27.12
C THR A 302 32.88 7.42 -27.56
N LEU A 303 34.21 7.29 -27.64
CA LEU A 303 34.86 6.00 -27.90
C LEU A 303 34.78 5.05 -26.70
N PHE A 304 34.46 5.55 -25.51
CA PHE A 304 34.28 4.70 -24.32
C PHE A 304 32.96 3.92 -24.42
N ASP A 305 31.87 4.55 -24.85
CA ASP A 305 30.61 3.86 -25.17
C ASP A 305 30.79 2.86 -26.30
N PHE A 306 31.56 3.23 -27.32
CA PHE A 306 31.87 2.31 -28.41
C PHE A 306 32.61 1.06 -27.89
N ALA A 307 33.50 1.21 -26.91
CA ALA A 307 34.18 0.09 -26.30
C ALA A 307 33.17 -0.86 -25.63
N VAL A 308 32.14 -0.34 -24.96
CA VAL A 308 31.07 -1.16 -24.35
C VAL A 308 30.36 -2.03 -25.39
N ILE A 309 29.93 -1.45 -26.52
CA ILE A 309 29.30 -2.21 -27.61
C ILE A 309 30.24 -3.29 -28.14
N VAL A 310 31.53 -2.97 -28.34
CA VAL A 310 32.51 -3.94 -28.85
C VAL A 310 32.76 -5.08 -27.86
N PHE A 311 32.83 -4.78 -26.56
CA PHE A 311 33.07 -5.80 -25.53
C PHE A 311 31.89 -6.76 -25.38
N ASN A 312 30.67 -6.26 -25.50
CA ASN A 312 29.45 -7.04 -25.32
C ASN A 312 28.79 -7.46 -26.65
N PHE A 313 29.47 -7.29 -27.79
CA PHE A 313 28.90 -7.56 -29.11
C PHE A 313 28.46 -9.02 -29.26
N GLY A 314 27.19 -9.23 -29.63
CA GLY A 314 26.58 -10.54 -29.79
C GLY A 314 26.04 -11.14 -28.48
N GLU A 315 26.10 -10.43 -27.36
CA GLU A 315 25.43 -10.83 -26.12
C GLU A 315 23.91 -10.72 -26.28
N VAL A 316 23.20 -11.61 -25.60
CA VAL A 316 21.74 -11.70 -25.60
C VAL A 316 21.27 -11.77 -24.15
N GLY A 317 20.26 -10.98 -23.81
CA GLY A 317 19.66 -11.00 -22.49
C GLY A 317 18.83 -12.26 -22.25
N ASP A 318 18.54 -12.54 -20.98
CA ASP A 318 17.73 -13.70 -20.61
C ASP A 318 16.28 -13.53 -21.12
N GLU A 319 15.57 -14.64 -21.36
CA GLU A 319 14.15 -14.64 -21.74
C GLU A 319 13.24 -14.35 -20.55
#